data_AF-A0A438J1R5-F1
#
_entry.id   AF-A0A438J1R5-F1
#
_cell.length_a   1.000
_cell.length_b   1.000
_cell.length_c   1.000
_cell.angle_alpha   90.00
_cell.angle_beta   90.00
_cell.angle_gamma   90.00
#
_symmetry.space_group_name_H-M   'P 1'
#
loop_
_entity.id
_entity.type
_entity.pdbx_description
1 polymer ?
#
loop_
_entity_poly.entity_id
_entity_poly.type
_entity_poly.pdbx_seq_one_letter_code
_entity_poly.pdbx_strand_id
1 'polypeptide(L)'
;MSEGVARSLGSGRFLDWRALDASGTAGGILICWDKRTLEIMDWEEGQFSLSCRFKNVDNGMVWVFTGVYGPFTKEEREWLWEEIGAIRGLWEDPWCVGGDFNITLFQRERNRQGRISSAMRRFAQVADELGLRDIPMQGGVFTWSGGPNNQSWARLDRFLVNTSWLDQFSSVLQSRLPRPLSDHFPVSLEGGGLRRGPSPFRFENMWLKVEGFQDMIRRWWWEIEEVFGNLGCNKAAALQQVEFWDCVESERILSMEETELKNEAKVNYQKWVLLEETHWRQLSREIWLREGDRNTGYFHRIANANRRNNYLDRIKIDGVSLTEEQEVRDGVANAYQKLLSKEAGWQADIGRLCLDQISQQDAENLESPFSEEEVHSALLEMNGG
;
A
#
# COMPACT_ATOMS: atom_id res chain seq x y z
N MET A 1 -4.67 24.51 -25.05
CA MET A 1 -3.17 24.51 -25.01
C MET A 1 -2.57 24.59 -26.42
N SER A 2 -1.40 25.20 -26.67
CA SER A 2 -0.79 25.29 -28.02
C SER A 2 0.37 24.30 -28.23
N GLU A 3 0.58 23.87 -29.48
CA GLU A 3 1.64 22.90 -29.83
C GLU A 3 3.05 23.40 -29.45
N GLY A 4 3.31 24.70 -29.59
CA GLY A 4 4.59 25.31 -29.19
C GLY A 4 4.85 25.26 -27.68
N VAL A 5 3.81 25.35 -26.86
CA VAL A 5 3.90 25.26 -25.39
C VAL A 5 4.06 23.80 -24.96
N ALA A 6 3.33 22.86 -25.56
CA ALA A 6 3.50 21.45 -25.21
C ALA A 6 4.92 20.96 -25.56
N ARG A 7 5.45 21.34 -26.72
CA ARG A 7 6.82 20.97 -27.14
C ARG A 7 7.93 21.57 -26.26
N SER A 8 7.66 22.65 -25.51
CA SER A 8 8.65 23.25 -24.60
C SER A 8 8.73 22.54 -23.24
N LEU A 9 7.75 21.69 -22.90
CA LEU A 9 7.69 20.96 -21.63
C LEU A 9 8.51 19.65 -21.62
N GLY A 10 9.02 19.18 -22.76
CA GLY A 10 9.68 17.87 -22.86
C GLY A 10 10.59 17.68 -24.07
N SER A 11 10.82 16.43 -24.46
CA SER A 11 11.70 16.00 -25.55
C SER A 11 11.15 16.29 -26.97
N GLY A 12 10.70 17.54 -27.17
CA GLY A 12 10.46 18.31 -28.41
C GLY A 12 9.80 17.61 -29.59
N ARG A 13 10.43 16.58 -30.16
CA ARG A 13 10.02 15.90 -31.40
C ARG A 13 9.20 14.63 -31.18
N PHE A 14 9.34 13.97 -30.02
CA PHE A 14 8.65 12.70 -29.75
C PHE A 14 7.55 12.83 -28.71
N LEU A 15 7.33 14.03 -28.17
CA LEU A 15 6.25 14.29 -27.23
C LEU A 15 4.91 14.38 -27.98
N ASP A 16 3.95 13.57 -27.58
CA ASP A 16 2.53 13.85 -27.83
C ASP A 16 1.84 14.29 -26.55
N TRP A 17 0.64 14.83 -26.72
CA TRP A 17 -0.16 15.27 -25.59
C TRP A 17 -1.66 15.29 -25.89
N ARG A 18 -2.43 15.29 -24.80
CA ARG A 18 -3.85 15.65 -24.75
C ARG A 18 -4.06 16.58 -23.58
N ALA A 19 -4.99 17.50 -23.75
CA ALA A 19 -5.32 18.44 -22.70
C ALA A 19 -6.83 18.59 -22.58
N LEU A 20 -7.30 18.60 -21.34
CA LEU A 20 -8.57 19.18 -20.98
C LEU A 20 -8.30 20.66 -20.69
N ASP A 21 -8.95 21.58 -21.41
CA ASP A 21 -8.68 23.01 -21.26
C ASP A 21 -9.22 23.55 -19.91
N ALA A 22 -8.52 24.54 -19.36
CA ALA A 22 -8.95 25.23 -18.15
C ALA A 22 -10.07 26.24 -18.46
N SER A 23 -11.00 26.40 -17.52
CA SER A 23 -11.99 27.48 -17.55
C SER A 23 -11.52 28.64 -16.69
N GLY A 24 -11.00 29.69 -17.33
CA GLY A 24 -10.37 30.81 -16.64
C GLY A 24 -9.09 30.39 -15.91
N THR A 25 -9.05 30.52 -14.59
CA THR A 25 -7.91 30.10 -13.74
C THR A 25 -8.14 28.74 -13.07
N ALA A 26 -9.22 28.04 -13.40
CA ALA A 26 -9.63 26.82 -12.72
C ALA A 26 -9.65 25.61 -13.67
N GLY A 27 -9.20 24.47 -13.16
CA GLY A 27 -9.12 23.22 -13.90
C GLY A 27 -7.95 23.19 -14.87
N GLY A 28 -8.11 22.37 -15.91
CA GLY A 28 -7.06 22.08 -16.87
C GLY A 28 -6.27 20.84 -16.49
N ILE A 29 -6.18 19.89 -17.41
CA ILE A 29 -5.38 18.67 -17.26
C ILE A 29 -4.52 18.53 -18.49
N LEU A 30 -3.25 18.18 -18.32
CA LEU A 30 -2.33 17.88 -19.41
C LEU A 30 -1.76 16.49 -19.21
N ILE A 31 -1.97 15.61 -20.19
CA ILE A 31 -1.29 14.31 -20.27
C ILE A 31 -0.33 14.37 -21.44
N CYS A 32 0.95 14.13 -21.16
CA CYS A 32 2.02 14.07 -22.15
C CYS A 32 2.67 12.69 -22.14
N TRP A 33 3.05 12.19 -23.32
CA TRP A 33 3.75 10.92 -23.45
C TRP A 33 4.78 10.93 -24.57
N ASP A 34 5.73 9.99 -24.53
CA ASP A 34 6.70 9.76 -25.59
C ASP A 34 6.12 8.78 -26.63
N LYS A 35 5.94 9.25 -27.88
CA LYS A 35 5.42 8.46 -29.01
C LYS A 35 6.26 7.23 -29.33
N ARG A 36 7.51 7.18 -28.87
CA ARG A 36 8.40 6.03 -29.09
C ARG A 36 8.07 4.87 -28.14
N THR A 37 7.44 5.16 -27.01
CA THR A 37 7.13 4.16 -25.98
C THR A 37 5.63 3.85 -25.93
N LEU A 38 4.79 4.86 -26.18
CA LEU A 38 3.34 4.76 -26.10
C LEU A 38 2.66 5.24 -27.38
N GLU A 39 1.79 4.40 -27.92
CA GLU A 39 0.84 4.73 -28.98
C GLU A 39 -0.52 5.02 -28.34
N ILE A 40 -1.13 6.17 -28.64
CA ILE A 40 -2.48 6.47 -28.19
C ILE A 40 -3.49 5.74 -29.08
N MET A 41 -4.39 4.99 -28.46
CA MET A 41 -5.45 4.27 -29.16
C MET A 41 -6.76 5.07 -29.17
N ASP A 42 -7.11 5.63 -28.01
CA ASP A 42 -8.37 6.34 -27.81
C ASP A 42 -8.26 7.30 -26.61
N TRP A 43 -9.16 8.26 -26.49
CA TRP A 43 -9.22 9.17 -25.34
C TRP A 43 -10.63 9.67 -25.06
N GLU A 44 -10.89 9.95 -23.79
CA GLU A 44 -12.17 10.46 -23.30
C GLU A 44 -11.94 11.69 -22.42
N GLU A 45 -12.71 12.74 -22.69
CA GLU A 45 -12.63 14.03 -22.01
C GLU A 45 -13.86 14.20 -21.10
N GLY A 46 -13.64 14.21 -19.78
CA GLY A 46 -14.64 14.56 -18.78
C GLY A 46 -14.55 16.04 -18.37
N GLN A 47 -15.38 16.45 -17.42
CA GLN A 47 -15.30 17.78 -16.82
C GLN A 47 -14.13 17.88 -15.82
N PHE A 48 -13.81 16.77 -15.13
CA PHE A 48 -12.79 16.73 -14.07
C PHE A 48 -11.70 15.69 -14.33
N SER A 49 -11.78 14.99 -15.45
CA SER A 49 -10.89 13.90 -15.80
C SER A 49 -10.53 13.89 -17.29
N LEU A 50 -9.32 13.41 -17.59
CA LEU A 50 -8.88 13.15 -18.96
C LEU A 50 -8.34 11.72 -19.00
N SER A 51 -8.94 10.86 -19.81
CA SER A 51 -8.55 9.46 -19.90
C SER A 51 -7.94 9.16 -21.25
N CYS A 52 -6.82 8.45 -21.26
CA CYS A 52 -6.11 8.04 -22.46
C CYS A 52 -5.88 6.54 -22.42
N ARG A 53 -6.27 5.86 -23.50
CA ARG A 53 -5.99 4.44 -23.71
C ARG A 53 -4.72 4.31 -24.51
N PHE A 54 -3.70 3.69 -23.91
CA PHE A 54 -2.38 3.54 -24.49
C PHE A 54 -2.09 2.11 -24.87
N LYS A 55 -1.29 1.95 -25.93
CA LYS A 55 -0.62 0.72 -26.30
C LYS A 55 0.88 0.91 -26.18
N ASN A 56 1.52 0.03 -25.45
CA ASN A 56 2.97 -0.02 -25.34
C ASN A 56 3.58 -0.46 -26.67
N VAL A 57 4.55 0.30 -27.16
CA VAL A 57 5.22 0.02 -28.45
C VAL A 57 6.13 -1.22 -28.37
N ASP A 58 6.70 -1.49 -27.20
CA ASP A 58 7.67 -2.57 -26.98
C ASP A 58 7.03 -3.97 -26.91
N ASN A 59 5.91 -4.10 -26.19
CA ASN A 59 5.28 -5.39 -25.90
C ASN A 59 3.82 -5.47 -26.35
N GLY A 60 3.25 -4.40 -26.91
CA GLY A 60 1.89 -4.36 -27.43
C GLY A 60 0.80 -4.37 -26.36
N MET A 61 1.14 -4.30 -25.07
CA MET A 61 0.16 -4.27 -23.98
C MET A 61 -0.67 -3.00 -24.01
N VAL A 62 -1.98 -3.15 -23.77
CA VAL A 62 -2.94 -2.04 -23.72
C VAL A 62 -3.32 -1.78 -22.27
N TRP A 63 -3.36 -0.51 -21.90
CA TRP A 63 -3.74 -0.03 -20.57
C TRP A 63 -4.28 1.39 -20.66
N VAL A 64 -4.99 1.81 -19.61
CA VAL A 64 -5.63 3.12 -19.52
C VAL A 64 -4.95 3.94 -18.45
N PHE A 65 -4.69 5.20 -18.76
CA PHE A 65 -4.32 6.23 -17.79
C PHE A 65 -5.41 7.28 -17.70
N THR A 66 -5.87 7.58 -16.49
CA THR A 66 -6.82 8.67 -16.24
C THR A 66 -6.18 9.72 -15.35
N GLY A 67 -5.98 10.91 -15.90
CA GLY A 67 -5.61 12.11 -15.16
C GLY A 67 -6.83 12.72 -14.48
N VAL A 68 -6.72 13.04 -13.19
CA VAL A 68 -7.82 13.63 -12.39
C VAL A 68 -7.42 14.98 -11.82
N TYR A 69 -8.34 15.94 -11.88
CA TYR A 69 -8.30 17.18 -11.12
C TYR A 69 -9.63 17.37 -10.38
N GLY A 70 -9.65 16.93 -9.13
CA GLY A 70 -10.86 16.77 -8.34
C GLY A 70 -11.46 18.09 -7.87
N PRO A 71 -12.80 18.21 -7.85
CA PRO A 71 -13.48 19.43 -7.42
C PRO A 71 -13.60 19.57 -5.90
N PHE A 72 -13.90 20.79 -5.46
CA PHE A 72 -14.00 21.12 -4.03
C PHE A 72 -15.38 20.84 -3.42
N THR A 73 -16.45 21.01 -4.20
CA THR A 73 -17.82 20.87 -3.70
C THR A 73 -18.23 19.40 -3.62
N LYS A 74 -19.28 19.10 -2.82
CA LYS A 74 -19.73 17.72 -2.66
C LYS A 74 -20.45 17.22 -3.93
N GLU A 75 -21.23 18.11 -4.54
CA GLU A 75 -22.05 17.83 -5.70
C GLU A 75 -21.18 17.52 -6.93
N GLU A 76 -20.18 18.35 -7.21
CA GLU A 76 -19.25 18.13 -8.33
C GLU A 76 -18.40 16.87 -8.15
N ARG A 77 -18.12 16.45 -6.90
CA ARG A 77 -17.40 15.20 -6.64
C ARG A 77 -18.19 13.98 -7.06
N GLU A 78 -19.51 13.99 -6.91
CA GLU A 78 -20.32 12.88 -7.41
C GLU A 78 -20.26 12.81 -8.94
N TRP A 79 -20.23 13.95 -9.65
CA TRP A 79 -20.00 13.98 -11.10
C TRP A 79 -18.62 13.42 -11.47
N LEU A 80 -17.55 13.76 -10.73
CA LEU A 80 -16.24 13.13 -10.93
C LEU A 80 -16.31 11.60 -10.77
N TRP A 81 -17.05 11.09 -9.77
CA TRP A 81 -17.18 9.65 -9.56
C TRP A 81 -17.97 8.96 -10.68
N GLU A 82 -19.01 9.61 -11.20
CA GLU A 82 -19.75 9.14 -12.37
C GLU A 82 -18.86 9.11 -13.62
N GLU A 83 -18.04 10.14 -13.85
CA GLU A 83 -17.07 10.18 -14.95
C GLU A 83 -16.07 9.02 -14.87
N ILE A 84 -15.42 8.86 -13.72
CA ILE A 84 -14.44 7.79 -13.50
C ILE A 84 -15.12 6.41 -13.65
N GLY A 85 -16.34 6.25 -13.13
CA GLY A 85 -17.12 5.02 -13.28
C GLY A 85 -17.48 4.71 -14.74
N ALA A 86 -17.81 5.73 -15.55
CA ALA A 86 -18.11 5.57 -16.97
C ALA A 86 -16.89 5.04 -17.75
N ILE A 87 -15.68 5.52 -17.45
CA ILE A 87 -14.44 5.01 -18.06
C ILE A 87 -14.28 3.51 -17.81
N ARG A 88 -14.62 3.03 -16.60
CA ARG A 88 -14.57 1.61 -16.29
C ARG A 88 -15.59 0.79 -17.09
N GLY A 89 -16.74 1.37 -17.44
CA GLY A 89 -17.74 0.76 -18.32
C GLY A 89 -17.35 0.78 -19.80
N LEU A 90 -16.55 1.76 -20.22
CA LEU A 90 -16.06 1.89 -21.60
C LEU A 90 -14.88 0.97 -21.88
N TRP A 91 -13.90 0.90 -20.97
CA TRP A 91 -12.69 0.12 -21.13
C TRP A 91 -12.46 -0.84 -19.97
N GLU A 92 -12.38 -2.13 -20.29
CA GLU A 92 -12.08 -3.17 -19.30
C GLU A 92 -10.58 -3.37 -19.03
N ASP A 93 -9.72 -2.64 -19.75
CA ASP A 93 -8.27 -2.74 -19.70
C ASP A 93 -7.67 -2.45 -18.31
N PRO A 94 -6.42 -2.88 -18.06
CA PRO A 94 -5.62 -2.47 -16.91
C PRO A 94 -5.58 -0.95 -16.76
N TRP A 95 -5.77 -0.46 -15.53
CA TRP A 95 -6.09 0.95 -15.32
C TRP A 95 -5.30 1.57 -14.18
N CYS A 96 -4.76 2.75 -14.47
CA CYS A 96 -4.09 3.63 -13.53
C CYS A 96 -4.77 5.00 -13.54
N VAL A 97 -5.25 5.44 -12.38
CA VAL A 97 -5.86 6.75 -12.17
C VAL A 97 -4.91 7.59 -11.32
N GLY A 98 -4.57 8.79 -11.74
CA GLY A 98 -3.62 9.63 -11.00
C GLY A 98 -3.88 11.11 -11.15
N GLY A 99 -3.53 11.86 -10.11
CA GLY A 99 -3.66 13.32 -10.10
C GLY A 99 -4.05 13.84 -8.73
N ASP A 100 -4.54 15.07 -8.71
CA ASP A 100 -5.03 15.73 -7.50
C ASP A 100 -6.52 15.41 -7.32
N PHE A 101 -6.87 14.67 -6.27
CA PHE A 101 -8.27 14.35 -5.98
C PHE A 101 -8.95 15.42 -5.12
N ASN A 102 -8.20 16.38 -4.57
CA ASN A 102 -8.66 17.37 -3.57
C ASN A 102 -9.35 16.74 -2.34
N ILE A 103 -9.15 15.44 -2.11
CA ILE A 103 -9.75 14.66 -1.02
C ILE A 103 -8.69 13.70 -0.46
N THR A 104 -8.66 13.60 0.86
CA THR A 104 -7.85 12.59 1.56
C THR A 104 -8.61 11.28 1.64
N LEU A 105 -7.92 10.15 1.50
CA LEU A 105 -8.51 8.82 1.64
C LEU A 105 -8.54 8.40 3.12
N PHE A 106 -7.48 8.71 3.87
CA PHE A 106 -7.35 8.35 5.29
C PHE A 106 -7.23 9.57 6.21
N GLN A 107 -7.63 9.41 7.47
CA GLN A 107 -7.57 10.50 8.47
C GLN A 107 -6.13 10.97 8.73
N ARG A 108 -5.18 10.02 8.75
CA ARG A 108 -3.74 10.25 8.91
C ARG A 108 -3.10 11.05 7.77
N GLU A 109 -3.80 11.22 6.65
CA GLU A 109 -3.31 11.99 5.50
C GLU A 109 -3.52 13.50 5.67
N ARG A 110 -3.82 13.97 6.89
CA ARG A 110 -3.79 15.38 7.28
C ARG A 110 -2.98 15.54 8.55
N ASN A 111 -2.22 16.63 8.64
CA ASN A 111 -1.49 16.96 9.86
C ASN A 111 -2.41 17.35 11.03
N ARG A 112 -3.54 18.00 10.71
CA ARG A 112 -4.61 18.25 11.67
C ARG A 112 -5.55 17.05 11.67
N GLN A 113 -5.41 16.20 12.68
CA GLN A 113 -6.25 15.02 12.86
C GLN A 113 -7.70 15.47 13.17
N GLY A 114 -8.49 15.66 12.12
CA GLY A 114 -9.94 15.92 12.21
C GLY A 114 -10.74 14.62 12.24
N ARG A 115 -12.06 14.70 12.40
CA ARG A 115 -12.95 13.53 12.27
C ARG A 115 -12.97 13.00 10.84
N ILE A 116 -13.20 11.70 10.69
CA ILE A 116 -13.46 11.07 9.38
C ILE A 116 -14.68 11.77 8.74
N SER A 117 -14.48 12.31 7.53
CA SER A 117 -15.53 13.01 6.80
C SER A 117 -16.34 12.05 5.91
N SER A 118 -17.56 12.46 5.54
CA SER A 118 -18.39 11.74 4.56
C SER A 118 -17.70 11.64 3.20
N ALA A 119 -16.97 12.68 2.78
CA ALA A 119 -16.22 12.68 1.53
C ALA A 119 -15.11 11.62 1.51
N MET A 120 -14.40 11.43 2.61
CA MET A 120 -13.38 10.36 2.73
C MET A 120 -14.01 8.97 2.59
N ARG A 121 -15.15 8.74 3.28
CA ARG A 121 -15.87 7.47 3.19
C ARG A 121 -16.37 7.21 1.76
N ARG A 122 -16.90 8.25 1.10
CA ARG A 122 -17.37 8.15 -0.27
C ARG A 122 -16.23 7.85 -1.24
N PHE A 123 -15.09 8.52 -1.09
CA PHE A 123 -13.91 8.26 -1.91
C PHE A 123 -13.40 6.83 -1.74
N ALA A 124 -13.31 6.33 -0.50
CA ALA A 124 -12.93 4.95 -0.23
C ALA A 124 -13.92 3.94 -0.83
N GLN A 125 -15.22 4.22 -0.74
CA GLN A 125 -16.26 3.39 -1.34
C GLN A 125 -16.12 3.33 -2.87
N VAL A 126 -15.94 4.47 -3.54
CA VAL A 126 -15.79 4.51 -5.01
C VAL A 126 -14.50 3.80 -5.44
N ALA A 127 -13.39 3.99 -4.71
CA ALA A 127 -12.15 3.27 -5.00
C ALA A 127 -12.35 1.75 -4.90
N ASP A 128 -13.07 1.28 -3.88
CA ASP A 128 -13.37 -0.14 -3.70
C ASP A 128 -14.32 -0.70 -4.77
N GLU A 129 -15.42 0.01 -5.07
CA GLU A 129 -16.38 -0.34 -6.13
C GLU A 129 -15.69 -0.49 -7.51
N LEU A 130 -14.68 0.34 -7.78
CA LEU A 130 -13.90 0.30 -9.02
C LEU A 130 -12.68 -0.63 -8.96
N GLY A 131 -12.44 -1.29 -7.83
CA GLY A 131 -11.29 -2.18 -7.63
C GLY A 131 -9.93 -1.47 -7.68
N LEU A 132 -9.92 -0.17 -7.39
CA LEU A 132 -8.74 0.70 -7.38
C LEU A 132 -8.02 0.63 -6.03
N ARG A 133 -6.69 0.58 -6.07
CA ARG A 133 -5.83 0.43 -4.90
C ARG A 133 -4.86 1.59 -4.79
N ASP A 134 -4.76 2.16 -3.59
CA ASP A 134 -3.77 3.18 -3.27
C ASP A 134 -2.39 2.55 -3.07
N ILE A 135 -1.39 3.09 -3.76
CA ILE A 135 0.00 2.63 -3.61
C ILE A 135 0.66 3.44 -2.48
N PRO A 136 1.39 2.80 -1.55
CA PRO A 136 2.09 3.50 -0.49
C PRO A 136 3.07 4.55 -1.01
N MET A 137 3.06 5.74 -0.40
CA MET A 137 3.93 6.86 -0.76
C MET A 137 5.27 6.81 -0.02
N GLN A 138 6.38 6.85 -0.75
CA GLN A 138 7.74 7.01 -0.22
C GLN A 138 8.21 8.47 -0.28
N GLY A 139 9.16 8.85 0.58
CA GLY A 139 9.73 10.22 0.60
C GLY A 139 8.86 11.27 1.30
N GLY A 140 7.85 10.83 2.06
CA GLY A 140 6.93 11.67 2.84
C GLY A 140 5.47 11.44 2.45
N VAL A 141 4.56 11.53 3.42
CA VAL A 141 3.14 11.17 3.23
C VAL A 141 2.25 12.31 2.72
N PHE A 142 2.68 13.57 2.79
CA PHE A 142 1.89 14.72 2.36
C PHE A 142 2.33 15.22 0.98
N THR A 143 1.37 15.55 0.12
CA THR A 143 1.61 16.06 -1.23
C THR A 143 1.20 17.52 -1.39
N TRP A 144 0.51 18.10 -0.41
CA TRP A 144 0.11 19.50 -0.43
C TRP A 144 0.49 20.19 0.87
N SER A 145 0.81 21.48 0.78
CA SER A 145 0.86 22.35 1.96
C SER A 145 0.25 23.71 1.70
N GLY A 146 -0.49 24.23 2.67
CA GLY A 146 -1.02 25.59 2.61
C GLY A 146 -1.67 26.02 3.92
N GLY A 147 -2.69 26.87 3.80
CA GLY A 147 -3.35 27.49 4.95
C GLY A 147 -2.52 28.61 5.61
N PRO A 148 -3.01 29.19 6.71
CA PRO A 148 -2.31 30.28 7.40
C PRO A 148 -0.90 29.85 7.79
N ASN A 149 0.11 30.62 7.36
CA ASN A 149 1.53 30.37 7.61
C ASN A 149 2.02 28.98 7.15
N ASN A 150 1.38 28.36 6.14
CA ASN A 150 1.76 27.05 5.59
C ASN A 150 1.73 25.90 6.62
N GLN A 151 0.83 26.00 7.60
CA GLN A 151 0.70 25.05 8.72
C GLN A 151 -0.33 23.94 8.48
N SER A 152 -0.85 23.79 7.27
CA SER A 152 -1.75 22.69 6.90
C SER A 152 -1.05 21.80 5.87
N TRP A 153 -1.05 20.50 6.11
CA TRP A 153 -0.48 19.48 5.21
C TRP A 153 -1.51 18.41 4.94
N ALA A 154 -1.61 17.98 3.68
CA ALA A 154 -2.51 16.91 3.26
C ALA A 154 -1.93 16.06 2.13
N ARG A 155 -2.39 14.81 2.01
CA ARG A 155 -2.17 13.98 0.80
C ARG A 155 -3.38 14.10 -0.11
N LEU A 156 -3.27 14.89 -1.15
CA LEU A 156 -4.35 15.11 -2.12
C LEU A 156 -4.04 14.42 -3.46
N ASP A 157 -2.75 14.33 -3.78
CA ASP A 157 -2.21 13.75 -5.00
C ASP A 157 -1.84 12.28 -4.78
N ARG A 158 -2.28 11.40 -5.67
CA ARG A 158 -1.95 9.96 -5.60
C ARG A 158 -2.18 9.28 -6.93
N PHE A 159 -1.58 8.10 -7.08
CA PHE A 159 -1.97 7.12 -8.09
C PHE A 159 -2.74 5.97 -7.44
N LEU A 160 -3.87 5.62 -8.04
CA LEU A 160 -4.70 4.47 -7.74
C LEU A 160 -4.66 3.51 -8.93
N VAL A 161 -4.48 2.22 -8.68
CA VAL A 161 -4.35 1.22 -9.75
C VAL A 161 -5.22 0.01 -9.51
N ASN A 162 -5.75 -0.60 -10.57
CA ASN A 162 -6.44 -1.87 -10.43
C ASN A 162 -5.45 -3.05 -10.43
N THR A 163 -5.94 -4.23 -10.04
CA THR A 163 -5.10 -5.43 -9.93
C THR A 163 -4.48 -5.86 -11.26
N SER A 164 -5.23 -5.77 -12.37
CA SER A 164 -4.72 -6.13 -13.70
C SER A 164 -3.57 -5.23 -14.15
N TRP A 165 -3.53 -3.97 -13.71
CA TRP A 165 -2.40 -3.08 -13.94
C TRP A 165 -1.16 -3.48 -13.14
N LEU A 166 -1.33 -3.83 -11.86
CA LEU A 166 -0.23 -4.36 -11.02
C LEU A 166 0.32 -5.70 -11.50
N ASP A 167 -0.49 -6.51 -12.18
CA ASP A 167 -0.02 -7.75 -12.79
C ASP A 167 0.91 -7.48 -13.99
N GLN A 168 0.72 -6.36 -14.70
CA GLN A 168 1.58 -5.95 -15.81
C GLN A 168 2.85 -5.25 -15.34
N PHE A 169 2.71 -4.28 -14.42
CA PHE A 169 3.81 -3.48 -13.91
C PHE A 169 4.19 -3.98 -12.50
N SER A 170 5.32 -4.67 -12.38
CA SER A 170 5.85 -5.16 -11.10
C SER A 170 6.77 -4.15 -10.41
N SER A 171 6.92 -4.31 -9.09
CA SER A 171 7.78 -3.48 -8.24
C SER A 171 7.43 -1.98 -8.33
N VAL A 172 6.13 -1.68 -8.26
CA VAL A 172 5.63 -0.32 -8.44
C VAL A 172 5.82 0.47 -7.17
N LEU A 173 6.37 1.66 -7.32
CA LEU A 173 6.79 2.51 -6.22
C LEU A 173 6.29 3.92 -6.49
N GLN A 174 5.47 4.42 -5.57
CA GLN A 174 4.99 5.80 -5.59
C GLN A 174 5.89 6.62 -4.67
N SER A 175 6.48 7.70 -5.17
CA SER A 175 7.37 8.55 -4.38
C SER A 175 7.11 10.02 -4.58
N ARG A 176 7.34 10.79 -3.52
CA ARG A 176 7.21 12.23 -3.50
C ARG A 176 8.50 12.88 -3.99
N LEU A 177 8.40 13.78 -4.97
CA LEU A 177 9.52 14.56 -5.49
C LEU A 177 9.57 15.96 -4.84
N PRO A 178 10.75 16.62 -4.82
CA PRO A 178 10.87 17.99 -4.37
C PRO A 178 10.00 18.95 -5.20
N ARG A 179 9.37 19.93 -4.53
CA ARG A 179 8.60 20.99 -5.20
C ARG A 179 9.34 22.33 -5.11
N PRO A 180 9.81 22.90 -6.22
CA PRO A 180 10.49 24.18 -6.20
C PRO A 180 9.54 25.38 -6.20
N LEU A 181 8.38 25.30 -6.88
CA LEU A 181 7.53 26.46 -7.17
C LEU A 181 6.04 26.28 -6.84
N SER A 182 5.58 25.05 -6.64
CA SER A 182 4.16 24.74 -6.37
C SER A 182 3.94 24.50 -4.88
N ASP A 183 2.70 24.70 -4.42
CA ASP A 183 2.17 24.24 -3.15
C ASP A 183 1.83 22.74 -3.16
N HIS A 184 1.93 22.07 -4.31
CA HIS A 184 1.88 20.61 -4.47
C HIS A 184 3.27 20.01 -4.69
N PHE A 185 3.51 18.83 -4.13
CA PHE A 185 4.65 17.98 -4.39
C PHE A 185 4.35 17.09 -5.59
N PRO A 186 5.19 17.10 -6.64
CA PRO A 186 5.05 16.15 -7.73
C PRO A 186 5.16 14.71 -7.20
N VAL A 187 4.29 13.84 -7.71
CA VAL A 187 4.29 12.41 -7.37
C VAL A 187 4.82 11.62 -8.56
N SER A 188 5.84 10.80 -8.31
CA SER A 188 6.38 9.86 -9.30
C SER A 188 5.77 8.48 -9.08
N LEU A 189 5.36 7.83 -10.17
CA LEU A 189 5.02 6.41 -10.19
C LEU A 189 6.05 5.67 -11.04
N GLU A 190 6.88 4.87 -10.39
CA GLU A 190 7.93 4.10 -11.04
C GLU A 190 7.56 2.62 -10.99
N GLY A 191 7.71 1.90 -12.09
CA GLY A 191 7.46 0.46 -12.18
C GLY A 191 8.45 -0.20 -13.14
N GLY A 192 8.46 -1.53 -13.17
CA GLY A 192 9.31 -2.29 -14.09
C GLY A 192 10.63 -2.79 -13.49
N GLY A 193 10.66 -3.04 -12.17
CA GLY A 193 11.69 -3.91 -11.61
C GLY A 193 11.64 -5.28 -12.31
N LEU A 194 12.80 -5.89 -12.61
CA LEU A 194 12.87 -7.20 -13.23
C LEU A 194 11.94 -8.17 -12.48
N ARG A 195 11.10 -8.90 -13.20
CA ARG A 195 10.46 -10.11 -12.67
C ARG A 195 11.56 -11.13 -12.37
N ARG A 196 12.22 -11.00 -11.22
CA ARG A 196 12.84 -12.15 -10.56
C ARG A 196 11.67 -12.97 -10.02
N GLY A 197 11.76 -14.29 -10.13
CA GLY A 197 10.70 -15.21 -9.71
C GLY A 197 10.27 -15.02 -8.24
N PRO A 198 9.40 -15.89 -7.69
CA PRO A 198 8.97 -15.76 -6.30
C PRO A 198 10.16 -15.50 -5.39
N SER A 199 10.09 -14.42 -4.61
CA SER A 199 11.17 -14.00 -3.70
C SER A 199 11.64 -15.24 -2.93
N PRO A 200 12.94 -15.60 -2.95
CA PRO A 200 13.40 -16.72 -2.15
C PRO A 200 13.06 -16.41 -0.69
N PHE A 201 12.44 -17.37 -0.02
CA PHE A 201 12.29 -17.33 1.43
C PHE A 201 13.68 -17.10 2.03
N ARG A 202 13.88 -15.94 2.67
CA ARG A 202 15.14 -15.62 3.34
C ARG A 202 14.96 -15.95 4.81
N PHE A 203 15.69 -16.98 5.23
CA PHE A 203 15.82 -17.40 6.60
C PHE A 203 17.31 -17.45 6.92
N GLU A 204 17.69 -16.80 8.00
CA GLU A 204 19.09 -16.79 8.40
C GLU A 204 19.45 -18.14 9.00
N ASN A 205 20.32 -18.88 8.31
CA ASN A 205 20.72 -20.23 8.71
C ASN A 205 21.35 -20.30 10.13
N MET A 206 21.73 -19.16 10.71
CA MET A 206 22.21 -19.10 12.09
C MET A 206 21.15 -19.56 13.11
N TRP A 207 19.86 -19.35 12.84
CA TRP A 207 18.79 -19.77 13.74
C TRP A 207 18.72 -21.29 13.89
N LEU A 208 19.06 -22.06 12.85
CA LEU A 208 19.16 -23.52 12.95
C LEU A 208 20.32 -24.00 13.81
N LYS A 209 21.28 -23.11 14.11
CA LYS A 209 22.42 -23.40 14.98
C LYS A 209 22.18 -22.97 16.44
N VAL A 210 21.12 -22.21 16.70
CA VAL A 210 20.71 -21.88 18.07
C VAL A 210 20.09 -23.13 18.69
N GLU A 211 20.68 -23.57 19.81
CA GLU A 211 20.23 -24.75 20.53
C GLU A 211 18.77 -24.57 21.00
N GLY A 212 17.92 -25.56 20.75
CA GLY A 212 16.48 -25.50 21.06
C GLY A 212 15.59 -24.75 20.05
N PHE A 213 16.14 -24.03 19.06
CA PHE A 213 15.33 -23.31 18.07
C PHE A 213 14.47 -24.26 17.20
N GLN A 214 15.05 -25.38 16.76
CA GLN A 214 14.29 -26.37 15.98
C GLN A 214 13.15 -26.99 16.78
N ASP A 215 13.36 -27.24 18.07
CA ASP A 215 12.34 -27.81 18.95
C ASP A 215 11.26 -26.79 19.28
N MET A 216 11.63 -25.52 19.44
CA MET A 216 10.69 -24.41 19.58
C MET A 216 9.79 -24.28 18.35
N ILE A 217 10.35 -24.28 17.14
CA ILE A 217 9.56 -24.24 15.89
C ILE A 217 8.67 -25.48 15.77
N ARG A 218 9.18 -26.67 16.11
CA ARG A 218 8.36 -27.89 16.10
C ARG A 218 7.20 -27.81 17.09
N ARG A 219 7.43 -27.34 18.32
CA ARG A 219 6.37 -27.16 19.32
C ARG A 219 5.35 -26.13 18.89
N TRP A 220 5.79 -24.97 18.38
CA TRP A 220 4.90 -23.95 17.82
C TRP A 220 4.05 -24.49 16.66
N TRP A 221 4.64 -25.27 15.75
CA TRP A 221 3.89 -25.93 14.68
C TRP A 221 2.94 -26.98 15.17
N TRP A 222 3.33 -27.77 16.16
CA TRP A 222 2.46 -28.77 16.76
C TRP A 222 1.27 -28.14 17.51
N GLU A 223 1.51 -27.07 18.27
CA GLU A 223 0.46 -26.33 18.99
C GLU A 223 -0.51 -25.63 18.03
N ILE A 224 -0.02 -25.04 16.93
CA ILE A 224 -0.88 -24.43 15.91
C ILE A 224 -1.70 -25.51 15.17
N GLU A 225 -1.10 -26.66 14.87
CA GLU A 225 -1.76 -27.77 14.18
C GLU A 225 -2.79 -28.48 15.09
N GLU A 226 -2.54 -28.63 16.39
CA GLU A 226 -3.51 -29.16 17.35
C GLU A 226 -4.67 -28.18 17.64
N VAL A 227 -4.38 -26.89 17.80
CA VAL A 227 -5.40 -25.91 18.25
C VAL A 227 -6.27 -25.42 17.09
N PHE A 228 -5.69 -25.27 15.89
CA PHE A 228 -6.40 -24.67 14.74
C PHE A 228 -6.47 -25.58 13.51
N GLY A 229 -5.57 -26.55 13.38
CA GLY A 229 -5.47 -27.44 12.23
C GLY A 229 -5.36 -26.69 10.89
N ASN A 230 -5.70 -27.36 9.80
CA ASN A 230 -5.88 -26.68 8.51
C ASN A 230 -7.23 -25.95 8.51
N LEU A 231 -7.20 -24.61 8.69
CA LEU A 231 -8.41 -23.77 8.71
C LEU A 231 -9.32 -24.00 7.49
N GLY A 232 -8.73 -24.20 6.30
CA GLY A 232 -9.49 -24.46 5.07
C GLY A 232 -10.22 -25.79 5.11
N CYS A 233 -9.56 -26.86 5.57
CA CYS A 233 -10.18 -28.18 5.75
C CYS A 233 -11.28 -28.14 6.84
N ASN A 234 -11.03 -27.46 7.94
CA ASN A 234 -11.99 -27.34 9.05
C ASN A 234 -13.23 -26.53 8.65
N LYS A 235 -13.04 -25.43 7.91
CA LYS A 235 -14.13 -24.66 7.33
C LYS A 235 -14.94 -25.47 6.31
N ALA A 236 -14.29 -26.23 5.43
CA ALA A 236 -14.95 -27.08 4.44
C ALA A 236 -15.78 -28.19 5.12
N ALA A 237 -15.23 -28.83 6.15
CA ALA A 237 -15.96 -29.83 6.94
C ALA A 237 -17.17 -29.23 7.67
N ALA A 238 -17.02 -28.03 8.24
CA ALA A 238 -18.14 -27.31 8.88
C ALA A 238 -19.21 -26.88 7.86
N LEU A 239 -18.83 -26.52 6.64
CA LEU A 239 -19.77 -26.20 5.56
C LEU A 239 -20.57 -27.43 5.12
N GLN A 240 -19.92 -28.59 4.99
CA GLN A 240 -20.60 -29.85 4.66
C GLN A 240 -21.67 -30.24 5.69
N GLN A 241 -21.44 -29.95 6.97
CA GLN A 241 -22.45 -30.17 8.02
C GLN A 241 -23.65 -29.24 7.86
N VAL A 242 -23.44 -27.98 7.46
CA VAL A 242 -24.54 -27.04 7.16
C VAL A 242 -25.32 -27.48 5.93
N GLU A 243 -24.63 -27.86 4.85
CA GLU A 243 -25.23 -28.36 3.61
C GLU A 243 -26.05 -29.63 3.86
N PHE A 244 -25.56 -30.55 4.69
CA PHE A 244 -26.30 -31.75 5.09
C PHE A 244 -27.65 -31.40 5.74
N TRP A 245 -27.67 -30.48 6.71
CA TRP A 245 -28.92 -30.08 7.38
C TRP A 245 -29.84 -29.22 6.49
N ASP A 246 -29.30 -28.49 5.51
CA ASP A 246 -30.09 -27.80 4.49
C ASP A 246 -30.77 -28.82 3.54
N CYS A 247 -30.09 -29.90 3.16
CA CYS A 247 -30.69 -31.00 2.41
C CYS A 247 -31.82 -31.70 3.20
N VAL A 248 -31.59 -32.07 4.46
CA VAL A 248 -32.61 -32.75 5.28
C VAL A 248 -33.85 -31.86 5.48
N GLU A 249 -33.68 -30.55 5.69
CA GLU A 249 -34.78 -29.59 5.80
C GLU A 249 -35.57 -29.42 4.49
N SER A 250 -34.90 -29.57 3.34
CA SER A 250 -35.56 -29.50 2.03
C SER A 250 -36.49 -30.70 1.76
N GLU A 251 -36.25 -31.83 2.42
CA GLU A 251 -37.05 -33.05 2.27
C GLU A 251 -38.15 -33.18 3.33
N ARG A 252 -37.92 -32.67 4.55
CA ARG A 252 -38.87 -32.77 5.66
C ARG A 252 -38.70 -31.67 6.71
N ILE A 253 -39.74 -31.50 7.51
CA ILE A 253 -39.70 -30.64 8.69
C ILE A 253 -38.74 -31.25 9.72
N LEU A 254 -37.82 -30.43 10.24
CA LEU A 254 -36.87 -30.82 11.27
C LEU A 254 -37.55 -30.92 12.64
N SER A 255 -37.09 -31.87 13.45
CA SER A 255 -37.46 -31.92 14.88
C SER A 255 -36.79 -30.76 15.64
N MET A 256 -37.21 -30.56 16.89
CA MET A 256 -36.62 -29.53 17.75
C MET A 256 -35.12 -29.81 18.00
N GLU A 257 -34.76 -31.08 18.27
CA GLU A 257 -33.37 -31.51 18.45
C GLU A 257 -32.52 -31.36 17.17
N GLU A 258 -33.10 -31.65 16.00
CA GLU A 258 -32.41 -31.48 14.71
C GLU A 258 -32.19 -30.02 14.34
N THR A 259 -33.13 -29.16 14.74
CA THR A 259 -33.01 -27.70 14.57
C THR A 259 -31.86 -27.15 15.44
N GLU A 260 -31.68 -27.68 16.65
CA GLU A 260 -30.55 -27.33 17.51
C GLU A 260 -29.22 -27.75 16.89
N LEU A 261 -29.11 -28.98 16.39
CA LEU A 261 -27.90 -29.48 15.70
C LEU A 261 -27.56 -28.67 14.44
N LYS A 262 -28.58 -28.24 13.68
CA LYS A 262 -28.39 -27.35 12.52
C LYS A 262 -27.86 -25.97 12.95
N ASN A 263 -28.38 -25.42 14.05
CA ASN A 263 -27.91 -24.15 14.58
C ASN A 263 -26.48 -24.25 15.10
N GLU A 264 -26.12 -25.35 15.76
CA GLU A 264 -24.73 -25.62 16.17
C GLU A 264 -23.78 -25.72 14.98
N ALA A 265 -24.19 -26.41 13.91
CA ALA A 265 -23.41 -26.49 12.67
C ALA A 265 -23.17 -25.11 12.04
N LYS A 266 -24.21 -24.26 12.02
CA LYS A 266 -24.11 -22.86 11.53
C LYS A 266 -23.17 -22.01 12.39
N VAL A 267 -23.26 -22.12 13.71
CA VAL A 267 -22.37 -21.40 14.65
C VAL A 267 -20.91 -21.88 14.50
N ASN A 268 -20.71 -23.18 14.34
CA ASN A 268 -19.38 -23.76 14.11
C ASN A 268 -18.78 -23.28 12.78
N TYR A 269 -19.57 -23.25 11.69
CA TYR A 269 -19.13 -22.69 10.42
C TYR A 269 -18.78 -21.19 10.53
N GLN A 270 -19.61 -20.41 11.22
CA GLN A 270 -19.34 -18.99 11.47
C GLN A 270 -18.01 -18.77 12.22
N LYS A 271 -17.70 -19.60 13.21
CA LYS A 271 -16.43 -19.57 13.93
C LYS A 271 -15.23 -19.72 12.98
N TRP A 272 -15.25 -20.70 12.08
CA TRP A 272 -14.14 -20.93 11.15
C TRP A 272 -14.00 -19.82 10.10
N VAL A 273 -15.12 -19.29 9.61
CA VAL A 273 -15.13 -18.12 8.72
C VAL A 273 -14.50 -16.91 9.39
N LEU A 274 -14.85 -16.63 10.65
CA LEU A 274 -14.31 -15.50 11.42
C LEU A 274 -12.80 -15.65 11.68
N LEU A 275 -12.33 -16.86 12.00
CA LEU A 275 -10.91 -17.12 12.23
C LEU A 275 -10.08 -16.96 10.95
N GLU A 276 -10.59 -17.44 9.82
CA GLU A 276 -9.95 -17.24 8.51
C GLU A 276 -9.91 -15.75 8.13
N GLU A 277 -11.02 -15.03 8.33
CA GLU A 277 -11.08 -13.59 8.09
C GLU A 277 -10.08 -12.83 8.98
N THR A 278 -9.99 -13.18 10.26
CA THR A 278 -9.06 -12.54 11.23
C THR A 278 -7.60 -12.78 10.84
N HIS A 279 -7.26 -14.03 10.49
CA HIS A 279 -5.92 -14.39 10.00
C HIS A 279 -5.52 -13.56 8.78
N TRP A 280 -6.41 -13.44 7.82
CA TRP A 280 -6.17 -12.70 6.58
C TRP A 280 -6.17 -11.19 6.76
N ARG A 281 -6.98 -10.65 7.67
CA ARG A 281 -7.00 -9.24 8.04
C ARG A 281 -5.70 -8.81 8.73
N GLN A 282 -5.14 -9.65 9.60
CA GLN A 282 -3.84 -9.39 10.22
C GLN A 282 -2.70 -9.38 9.18
N LEU A 283 -2.73 -10.30 8.21
CA LEU A 283 -1.72 -10.37 7.14
C LEU A 283 -1.85 -9.25 6.10
N SER A 284 -3.06 -8.75 5.84
CA SER A 284 -3.29 -7.68 4.88
C SER A 284 -2.93 -6.28 5.40
N ARG A 285 -2.89 -6.08 6.73
CA ARG A 285 -2.75 -4.76 7.40
C ARG A 285 -3.81 -3.73 6.98
N GLU A 286 -4.92 -4.19 6.41
CA GLU A 286 -6.06 -3.35 6.01
C GLU A 286 -6.97 -3.09 7.21
N ILE A 287 -7.21 -1.81 7.52
CA ILE A 287 -7.93 -1.37 8.73
C ILE A 287 -9.45 -1.23 8.49
N TRP A 288 -9.89 -1.20 7.22
CA TRP A 288 -11.26 -0.82 6.89
C TRP A 288 -11.97 -1.91 6.07
N LEU A 289 -12.69 -2.78 6.77
CA LEU A 289 -13.76 -3.59 6.19
C LEU A 289 -15.03 -3.39 7.01
N ARG A 290 -16.17 -3.27 6.32
CA ARG A 290 -17.46 -3.51 6.95
C ARG A 290 -17.62 -5.00 7.17
N GLU A 291 -18.14 -5.38 8.33
CA GLU A 291 -18.53 -6.76 8.63
C GLU A 291 -19.39 -7.32 7.48
N GLY A 292 -18.98 -8.46 6.91
CA GLY A 292 -19.80 -9.22 5.96
C GLY A 292 -19.25 -9.43 4.55
N ASP A 293 -18.06 -8.93 4.20
CA ASP A 293 -17.51 -9.16 2.85
C ASP A 293 -16.75 -10.50 2.74
N ARG A 294 -17.32 -11.45 2.00
CA ARG A 294 -16.88 -12.85 1.89
C ARG A 294 -15.87 -13.08 0.77
N ASN A 295 -14.80 -12.29 0.69
CA ASN A 295 -13.78 -12.46 -0.36
C ASN A 295 -12.38 -12.75 0.20
N THR A 296 -12.11 -14.00 0.59
CA THR A 296 -10.76 -14.44 0.99
C THR A 296 -9.72 -14.25 -0.12
N GLY A 297 -10.14 -14.34 -1.39
CA GLY A 297 -9.30 -14.07 -2.55
C GLY A 297 -8.79 -12.63 -2.65
N TYR A 298 -9.53 -11.66 -2.10
CA TYR A 298 -9.07 -10.27 -1.96
C TYR A 298 -7.87 -10.19 -1.00
N PHE A 299 -7.99 -10.80 0.19
CA PHE A 299 -6.93 -10.77 1.21
C PHE A 299 -5.67 -11.54 0.79
N HIS A 300 -5.81 -12.72 0.18
CA HIS A 300 -4.67 -13.44 -0.39
C HIS A 300 -3.90 -12.58 -1.41
N ARG A 301 -4.63 -11.84 -2.26
CA ARG A 301 -4.03 -10.94 -3.26
C ARG A 301 -3.42 -9.69 -2.62
N ILE A 302 -4.01 -9.14 -1.55
CA ILE A 302 -3.47 -8.01 -0.78
C ILE A 302 -2.20 -8.41 -0.03
N ALA A 303 -2.20 -9.52 0.71
CA ALA A 303 -1.03 -10.01 1.43
C ALA A 303 0.14 -10.31 0.47
N ASN A 304 -0.16 -10.89 -0.70
CA ASN A 304 0.85 -11.12 -1.74
C ASN A 304 1.33 -9.83 -2.40
N ALA A 305 0.48 -8.83 -2.61
CA ALA A 305 0.89 -7.51 -3.11
C ALA A 305 1.77 -6.77 -2.08
N ASN A 306 1.40 -6.77 -0.81
CA ASN A 306 2.20 -6.17 0.27
C ASN A 306 3.53 -6.89 0.45
N ARG A 307 3.56 -8.23 0.36
CA ARG A 307 4.80 -9.02 0.38
C ARG A 307 5.71 -8.71 -0.82
N ARG A 308 5.13 -8.45 -2.01
CA ARG A 308 5.87 -8.04 -3.21
C ARG A 308 6.36 -6.59 -3.14
N ASN A 309 5.58 -5.68 -2.55
CA ASN A 309 5.95 -4.26 -2.40
C ASN A 309 6.93 -3.99 -1.26
N ASN A 310 6.94 -4.84 -0.22
CA ASN A 310 7.94 -4.79 0.85
C ASN A 310 9.26 -5.49 0.47
N TYR A 311 9.38 -5.97 -0.77
CA TYR A 311 10.63 -6.51 -1.30
C TYR A 311 11.56 -5.36 -1.66
N LEU A 312 12.74 -5.35 -1.03
CA LEU A 312 13.73 -4.30 -1.17
C LEU A 312 14.57 -4.56 -2.43
N ASP A 313 14.03 -4.17 -3.60
CA ASP A 313 14.65 -4.43 -4.92
C ASP A 313 15.80 -3.46 -5.25
N ARG A 314 15.76 -2.24 -4.68
CA ARG A 314 16.70 -1.15 -4.99
C ARG A 314 16.97 -0.29 -3.77
N ILE A 315 18.20 0.20 -3.64
CA ILE A 315 18.58 1.19 -2.63
C ILE A 315 19.26 2.35 -3.32
N LYS A 316 18.94 3.57 -2.85
CA LYS A 316 19.56 4.79 -3.32
C LYS A 316 20.58 5.26 -2.28
N ILE A 317 21.86 5.29 -2.65
CA ILE A 317 22.96 5.79 -1.82
C ILE A 317 23.55 7.00 -2.53
N ASP A 318 23.64 8.15 -1.86
CA ASP A 318 24.23 9.39 -2.39
C ASP A 318 23.72 9.82 -3.77
N GLY A 319 22.45 9.55 -4.07
CA GLY A 319 21.82 9.93 -5.33
C GLY A 319 21.88 8.87 -6.45
N VAL A 320 22.65 7.80 -6.27
CA VAL A 320 22.81 6.71 -7.25
C VAL A 320 21.88 5.54 -6.88
N SER A 321 21.05 5.12 -7.83
CA SER A 321 20.16 3.96 -7.67
C SER A 321 20.92 2.67 -7.95
N LEU A 322 21.14 1.87 -6.91
CA LEU A 322 21.75 0.56 -7.02
C LEU A 322 20.65 -0.47 -7.35
N THR A 323 20.88 -1.26 -8.40
CA THR A 323 19.88 -2.18 -8.95
C THR A 323 20.37 -3.62 -9.02
N GLU A 324 21.67 -3.86 -8.86
CA GLU A 324 22.24 -5.19 -8.78
C GLU A 324 22.26 -5.68 -7.32
N GLU A 325 21.90 -6.94 -7.09
CA GLU A 325 21.75 -7.50 -5.72
C GLU A 325 23.05 -7.47 -4.92
N GLN A 326 24.19 -7.64 -5.59
CA GLN A 326 25.50 -7.55 -4.95
C GLN A 326 25.81 -6.09 -4.56
N GLU A 327 25.52 -5.13 -5.44
CA GLU A 327 25.68 -3.70 -5.16
C GLU A 327 24.74 -3.20 -4.05
N VAL A 328 23.50 -3.68 -4.00
CA VAL A 328 22.55 -3.33 -2.92
C VAL A 328 23.04 -3.88 -1.58
N ARG A 329 23.53 -5.12 -1.53
CA ARG A 329 24.09 -5.72 -0.32
C ARG A 329 25.35 -4.98 0.15
N ASP A 330 26.29 -4.75 -0.76
CA ASP A 330 27.55 -4.08 -0.45
C ASP A 330 27.32 -2.61 -0.10
N GLY A 331 26.35 -1.96 -0.76
CA GLY A 331 25.92 -0.60 -0.45
C GLY A 331 25.34 -0.46 0.95
N VAL A 332 24.43 -1.37 1.37
CA VAL A 332 23.89 -1.38 2.74
C VAL A 332 24.98 -1.65 3.76
N ALA A 333 25.80 -2.69 3.52
CA ALA A 333 26.88 -3.05 4.42
C ALA A 333 27.86 -1.89 4.60
N ASN A 334 28.27 -1.24 3.51
CA ASN A 334 29.18 -0.09 3.55
C ASN A 334 28.54 1.14 4.19
N ALA A 335 27.25 1.41 3.97
CA ALA A 335 26.55 2.53 4.59
C ALA A 335 26.50 2.36 6.12
N TYR A 336 26.11 1.19 6.61
CA TYR A 336 26.12 0.90 8.05
C TYR A 336 27.53 0.80 8.61
N GLN A 337 28.49 0.23 7.88
CA GLN A 337 29.89 0.18 8.31
C GLN A 337 30.45 1.60 8.45
N LYS A 338 30.15 2.51 7.52
CA LYS A 338 30.57 3.92 7.60
C LYS A 338 29.85 4.68 8.71
N LEU A 339 28.57 4.39 8.95
CA LEU A 339 27.78 5.00 10.03
C LEU A 339 28.24 4.54 11.42
N LEU A 340 28.64 3.26 11.54
CA LEU A 340 29.04 2.62 12.80
C LEU A 340 30.56 2.67 13.04
N SER A 341 31.36 3.01 12.03
CA SER A 341 32.79 3.26 12.18
C SER A 341 33.00 4.70 12.65
N LYS A 342 33.74 4.88 13.75
CA LYS A 342 34.21 6.22 14.16
C LYS A 342 35.11 6.79 13.06
N GLU A 343 34.74 7.95 12.52
CA GLU A 343 35.71 8.77 11.78
C GLU A 343 36.83 9.14 12.77
N ALA A 344 38.05 8.72 12.49
CA ALA A 344 39.26 9.18 13.17
C ALA A 344 39.62 10.62 12.75
N GLY A 345 38.61 11.49 12.68
CA GLY A 345 38.76 12.93 12.50
C GLY A 345 39.11 13.58 13.83
N TRP A 346 39.92 14.63 13.76
CA TRP A 346 40.37 15.44 14.89
C TRP A 346 39.22 15.73 15.87
N GLN A 347 39.29 15.16 17.08
CA GLN A 347 38.42 15.53 18.19
C GLN A 347 39.04 16.75 18.87
N ALA A 348 38.26 17.82 19.00
CA ALA A 348 38.66 18.94 19.84
C ALA A 348 38.91 18.42 21.25
N ASP A 349 40.12 18.63 21.77
CA ASP A 349 40.42 18.39 23.19
C ASP A 349 39.54 19.35 23.99
N ILE A 350 38.43 18.82 24.53
CA ILE A 350 37.54 19.53 25.43
C ILE A 350 38.23 19.62 26.80
N GLY A 351 39.33 20.38 26.81
CA GLY A 351 40.11 20.65 28.00
C GLY A 351 39.21 21.18 29.11
N ARG A 352 39.19 20.46 30.23
CA ARG A 352 38.68 20.89 31.55
C ARG A 352 37.22 21.39 31.60
N LEU A 353 36.34 20.95 30.70
CA LEU A 353 34.90 21.10 30.94
C LEU A 353 34.43 19.97 31.85
N CYS A 354 34.14 20.30 33.12
CA CYS A 354 33.37 19.43 34.00
C CYS A 354 31.95 19.34 33.46
N LEU A 355 31.70 18.37 32.58
CA LEU A 355 30.36 17.94 32.25
C LEU A 355 29.84 17.10 33.41
N ASP A 356 28.54 17.22 33.71
CA ASP A 356 27.88 16.35 34.67
C ASP A 356 28.01 14.90 34.19
N GLN A 357 28.82 14.13 34.90
CA GLN A 357 29.00 12.70 34.65
C GLN A 357 27.89 11.96 35.39
N ILE A 358 27.22 11.05 34.70
CA ILE A 358 26.32 10.09 35.35
C ILE A 358 27.11 9.34 36.43
N SER A 359 26.45 9.02 37.54
CA SER A 359 27.13 8.28 38.60
C SER A 359 27.57 6.91 38.07
N GLN A 360 28.65 6.36 38.64
CA GLN A 360 29.16 5.06 38.18
C GLN A 360 28.08 3.95 38.27
N GLN A 361 27.16 4.08 39.23
CA GLN A 361 26.00 3.21 39.36
C GLN A 361 25.01 3.34 38.20
N ASP A 362 24.76 4.56 37.71
CA ASP A 362 23.83 4.79 36.60
C ASP A 362 24.43 4.31 35.26
N ALA A 363 25.76 4.43 35.10
CA ALA A 363 26.47 3.88 33.96
C ALA A 363 26.40 2.34 33.94
N GLU A 364 26.64 1.70 35.08
CA GLU A 364 26.53 0.24 35.23
C GLU A 364 25.09 -0.26 35.00
N ASN A 365 24.09 0.52 35.41
CA ASN A 365 22.68 0.19 35.14
C ASN A 365 22.35 0.27 33.64
N LEU A 366 22.90 1.23 32.90
CA LEU A 366 22.69 1.37 31.45
C LEU A 366 23.39 0.27 30.63
N GLU A 367 24.46 -0.33 31.16
CA GLU A 367 25.15 -1.47 30.56
C GLU A 367 24.64 -2.83 31.05
N SER A 368 23.67 -2.83 31.99
CA SER A 368 23.10 -4.06 32.52
C SER A 368 22.21 -4.78 31.48
N PRO A 369 22.22 -6.13 31.45
CA PRO A 369 21.34 -6.88 30.57
C PRO A 369 19.87 -6.63 30.95
N PHE A 370 19.02 -6.40 29.95
CA PHE A 370 17.58 -6.24 30.16
C PHE A 370 16.99 -7.44 30.90
N SER A 371 16.15 -7.16 31.88
CA SER A 371 15.38 -8.18 32.60
C SER A 371 14.18 -8.67 31.76
N GLU A 372 13.73 -9.91 32.00
CA GLU A 372 12.52 -10.43 31.34
C GLU A 372 11.29 -9.54 31.63
N GLU A 373 11.22 -8.94 32.82
CA GLU A 373 10.13 -8.04 33.21
C GLU A 373 10.14 -6.70 32.47
N GLU A 374 11.31 -6.14 32.17
CA GLU A 374 11.45 -4.94 31.31
C GLU A 374 11.05 -5.23 29.88
N VAL A 375 11.50 -6.35 29.33
CA VAL A 375 11.14 -6.78 27.97
C VAL A 375 9.64 -7.03 27.87
N HIS A 376 9.05 -7.67 28.87
CA HIS A 376 7.61 -7.92 28.94
C HIS A 376 6.80 -6.62 29.10
N SER A 377 7.25 -5.68 29.91
CA SER A 377 6.62 -4.36 30.06
C SER A 377 6.69 -3.54 28.77
N ALA A 378 7.84 -3.52 28.10
CA ALA A 378 8.00 -2.84 26.81
C ALA A 378 7.10 -3.46 25.72
N LEU A 379 6.99 -4.80 25.69
CA LEU A 379 6.09 -5.50 24.77
C LEU A 379 4.61 -5.17 25.02
N LEU A 380 4.21 -4.98 26.28
CA LEU A 380 2.84 -4.57 26.63
C LEU A 380 2.56 -3.12 26.24
N GLU A 381 3.52 -2.22 26.39
CA GLU A 381 3.40 -0.82 25.95
C GLU A 381 3.39 -0.66 24.42
N MET A 382 3.94 -1.63 23.69
CA MET A 382 3.91 -1.66 22.21
C MET A 382 2.54 -2.05 21.62
N ASN A 383 1.59 -2.52 22.43
CA ASN A 383 0.19 -2.68 22.00
C ASN A 383 -0.54 -1.34 22.06
N GLY A 384 -0.21 -0.46 21.11
CA GLY A 384 -0.99 0.73 20.81
C GLY A 384 -2.39 0.38 20.28
N GLY A 385 -3.40 1.09 20.76
CA GLY A 385 -4.80 0.98 20.30
C GLY A 385 -5.10 1.62 18.95
#